data_AF-A0A832RP88-F1
#
_entry.id   AF-A0A832RP88-F1
#
_cell.length_a   1.000
_cell.length_b   1.000
_cell.length_c   1.000
_cell.angle_alpha   90.00
_cell.angle_beta   90.00
_cell.angle_gamma   90.00
#
_symmetry.space_group_name_H-M   'P 1'
#
loop_
_entity.id
_entity.type
_entity.pdbx_description
1 polymer ?
#
loop_
_entity_poly.entity_id
_entity_poly.type
_entity_poly.pdbx_seq_one_letter_code
_entity_poly.pdbx_strand_id
1 'polypeptide(L)'
;MNDLKSRIQQLHRDIEELGDPIKPLEQMTDNANILRENEYLSKANARRIELVSAYLNYTKQLEQMVSSLFSIQSELKEIIKTEVSLIESEVKPKKSKRKLK
;
A
#
# COMPACT_ATOMS: atom_id res chain seq x y z
N MET A 1 -0.76 1.50 8.25
CA MET A 1 -0.93 2.49 7.17
C MET A 1 -0.79 3.95 7.60
N ASN A 2 -1.44 4.42 8.67
CA ASN A 2 -1.32 5.82 9.11
C ASN A 2 0.13 6.21 9.43
N ASP A 3 0.89 5.33 10.07
CA ASP A 3 2.31 5.59 10.39
C ASP A 3 3.18 5.69 9.14
N LEU A 4 2.92 4.87 8.11
CA LEU A 4 3.61 4.95 6.82
C LEU A 4 3.28 6.25 6.08
N LYS A 5 2.01 6.67 6.11
CA LYS A 5 1.59 7.94 5.52
C LYS A 5 2.27 9.12 6.22
N SER A 6 2.30 9.11 7.55
CA SER A 6 3.01 10.11 8.35
C SER A 6 4.52 10.10 8.06
N ARG A 7 5.13 8.91 7.90
CA ARG A 7 6.55 8.77 7.55
C ARG A 7 6.85 9.32 6.16
N ILE A 8 6.01 9.04 5.16
CA ILE A 8 6.13 9.59 3.80
C ILE A 8 6.03 11.11 3.83
N GLN A 9 5.08 11.67 4.58
CA GLN A 9 4.94 13.12 4.73
C GLN A 9 6.15 13.75 5.43
N GLN A 10 6.71 13.09 6.44
CA GLN A 10 7.93 13.55 7.09
C GLN A 10 9.11 13.54 6.11
N LEU A 11 9.27 12.47 5.33
CA LEU A 11 10.35 12.37 4.35
C LEU A 11 10.24 13.44 3.24
N HIS A 12 9.02 13.81 2.83
CA HIS A 12 8.82 14.96 1.93
C HIS A 12 9.32 16.25 2.56
N ARG A 13 8.93 16.54 3.81
CA ARG A 13 9.42 17.72 4.53
C ARG A 13 10.94 17.71 4.68
N ASP A 14 11.54 16.57 5.05
CA ASP A 14 12.99 16.43 5.17
C ASP A 14 13.72 16.72 3.85
N ILE A 15 13.12 16.35 2.70
CA ILE A 15 13.67 16.64 1.36
C ILE A 15 13.47 18.12 0.99
N GLU A 16 12.34 18.72 1.34
CA GLU A 16 12.11 20.15 1.13
C GLU A 16 13.06 21.00 1.99
N GLU A 17 13.31 20.61 3.24
CA GLU A 17 14.25 21.26 4.16
C GLU A 17 15.70 21.18 3.69
N LEU A 18 16.08 20.15 2.92
CA LEU A 18 17.38 20.07 2.27
C LEU A 18 17.60 21.22 1.26
N GLY A 19 16.52 21.78 0.71
CA GLY A 19 16.56 22.93 -0.19
C GLY A 19 17.18 22.61 -1.55
N ASP A 20 17.47 23.67 -2.30
CA ASP A 20 18.06 23.59 -3.64
C ASP A 20 19.53 23.14 -3.62
N PRO A 21 20.04 22.61 -4.76
CA PRO A 21 21.44 22.25 -4.90
C PRO A 21 22.38 23.41 -4.52
N ILE A 22 23.44 23.06 -3.79
CA ILE A 22 24.45 24.03 -3.34
C ILE A 22 25.14 24.65 -4.55
N LYS A 23 25.03 25.97 -4.70
CA LYS A 23 25.80 26.72 -5.69
C LYS A 23 27.26 26.87 -5.23
N PRO A 24 28.24 26.85 -6.16
CA PRO A 24 29.63 27.13 -5.83
C PRO A 24 29.77 28.50 -5.16
N LEU A 25 30.59 28.59 -4.11
CA LEU A 25 30.98 29.85 -3.51
C LEU A 25 32.29 30.33 -4.10
N GLU A 26 32.32 31.60 -4.54
CA GLU A 26 33.53 32.22 -5.10
C GLU A 26 34.69 32.28 -4.11
N GLN A 27 34.40 32.32 -2.80
CA GLN A 27 35.43 32.36 -1.75
C GLN A 27 36.06 30.99 -1.48
N MET A 28 35.54 29.92 -2.06
CA MET A 28 36.00 28.55 -1.85
C MET A 28 36.77 28.04 -3.06
N THR A 29 37.77 27.19 -2.83
CA THR A 29 38.44 26.48 -3.91
C THR A 29 37.49 25.49 -4.58
N ASP A 30 37.75 25.17 -5.85
CA ASP A 30 36.93 24.23 -6.62
C ASP A 30 36.75 22.89 -5.90
N ASN A 31 37.82 22.34 -5.34
CA ASN A 31 37.76 21.09 -4.57
C ASN A 31 36.82 21.19 -3.35
N ALA A 32 36.81 22.33 -2.65
CA ALA A 32 35.94 22.52 -1.50
C ALA A 32 34.47 22.69 -1.92
N ASN A 33 34.21 23.34 -3.06
CA ASN A 33 32.88 23.40 -3.67
C ASN A 33 32.38 22.01 -4.09
N ILE A 34 33.23 21.21 -4.75
CA ILE A 34 32.90 19.83 -5.16
C ILE A 34 32.57 18.95 -3.95
N LEU A 35 33.33 19.05 -2.85
CA LEU A 35 33.05 18.28 -1.63
C LEU A 35 31.68 18.62 -1.04
N ARG A 36 31.33 19.92 -1.00
CA ARG A 36 30.01 20.36 -0.53
C ARG A 36 28.88 19.87 -1.43
N GLU A 37 29.05 19.96 -2.74
CA GLU A 37 28.06 19.49 -3.70
C GLU A 37 27.84 17.97 -3.54
N ASN A 38 28.92 17.19 -3.46
CA ASN A 38 28.83 15.76 -3.24
C ASN A 38 28.16 15.39 -1.90
N GLU A 39 28.44 16.14 -0.82
CA GLU A 39 27.78 15.93 0.47
C GLU A 39 26.28 16.17 0.37
N TYR A 40 25.87 17.28 -0.27
CA TYR A 40 24.46 17.57 -0.54
C TYR A 40 23.81 16.46 -1.37
N LEU A 41 24.44 16.07 -2.49
CA LEU A 41 23.91 15.03 -3.38
C LEU A 41 23.75 13.70 -2.66
N SER A 42 24.74 13.32 -1.84
CA SER A 42 24.69 12.09 -1.05
C SER A 42 23.52 12.10 -0.05
N LYS A 43 23.35 13.22 0.69
CA LYS A 43 22.24 13.40 1.63
C LYS A 43 20.89 13.38 0.92
N ALA A 44 20.73 14.14 -0.17
CA ALA A 44 19.51 14.19 -0.95
C ALA A 44 19.16 12.81 -1.54
N ASN A 45 20.14 12.08 -2.05
CA ASN A 45 19.93 10.76 -2.60
C ASN A 45 19.52 9.75 -1.52
N ALA A 46 20.16 9.75 -0.36
CA ALA A 46 19.79 8.89 0.77
C ALA A 46 18.33 9.11 1.18
N ARG A 47 17.89 10.38 1.32
CA ARG A 47 16.49 10.71 1.67
C ARG A 47 15.51 10.29 0.58
N ARG A 48 15.85 10.46 -0.70
CA ARG A 48 15.01 10.01 -1.82
C ARG A 48 14.87 8.48 -1.83
N ILE A 49 15.95 7.74 -1.57
CA ILE A 49 15.92 6.28 -1.45
C ILE A 49 15.01 5.83 -0.29
N GLU A 50 15.10 6.49 0.87
CA GLU A 50 14.18 6.23 1.98
C GLU A 50 12.72 6.48 1.59
N LEU A 51 12.44 7.59 0.88
CA LEU A 51 11.10 7.92 0.43
C LEU A 51 10.53 6.86 -0.53
N VAL A 52 11.32 6.45 -1.53
CA VAL A 52 10.93 5.37 -2.46
C VAL A 52 10.65 4.08 -1.70
N SER A 53 11.50 3.74 -0.72
CA SER A 53 11.33 2.54 0.10
C SER A 53 10.04 2.58 0.94
N ALA A 54 9.70 3.75 1.49
CA ALA A 54 8.46 3.96 2.22
C ALA A 54 7.22 3.80 1.32
N TYR A 55 7.25 4.37 0.10
CA TYR A 55 6.19 4.20 -0.89
C TYR A 55 6.02 2.74 -1.33
N LEU A 56 7.12 2.01 -1.51
CA LEU A 56 7.06 0.59 -1.86
C LEU A 56 6.36 -0.21 -0.75
N ASN A 57 6.69 0.04 0.52
CA ASN A 57 6.03 -0.62 1.65
C ASN A 57 4.55 -0.25 1.74
N TYR A 58 4.22 1.04 1.56
CA TYR A 58 2.83 1.50 1.53
C TYR A 58 2.01 0.81 0.44
N THR A 59 2.57 0.67 -0.76
CA THR A 59 1.94 -0.02 -1.89
C THR A 59 1.71 -1.50 -1.60
N LYS A 60 2.70 -2.19 -1.02
CA LYS A 60 2.54 -3.60 -0.60
C LYS A 60 1.42 -3.79 0.40
N GLN A 61 1.27 -2.88 1.37
CA GLN A 61 0.15 -2.96 2.34
C GLN A 61 -1.21 -2.73 1.67
N LEU A 62 -1.28 -1.84 0.67
CA LEU A 62 -2.50 -1.63 -0.11
C LEU A 62 -2.86 -2.89 -0.92
N GLU A 63 -1.88 -3.50 -1.58
CA GLU A 63 -2.08 -4.75 -2.34
C GLU A 63 -2.60 -5.88 -1.44
N GLN A 64 -2.02 -6.02 -0.24
CA GLN A 64 -2.47 -6.99 0.76
C GLN A 64 -3.91 -6.72 1.19
N MET A 65 -4.26 -5.47 1.49
CA MET A 65 -5.61 -5.08 1.90
C MET A 65 -6.63 -5.37 0.80
N VAL A 66 -6.31 -5.05 -0.46
CA VAL A 66 -7.16 -5.35 -1.62
C VAL A 66 -7.34 -6.86 -1.79
N SER A 67 -6.27 -7.63 -1.63
CA SER A 67 -6.31 -9.09 -1.73
C SER A 67 -7.19 -9.70 -0.64
N SER A 68 -7.07 -9.22 0.61
CA SER A 68 -7.94 -9.64 1.71
C SER A 68 -9.41 -9.28 1.45
N LEU A 69 -9.68 -8.09 0.90
CA LEU A 69 -11.04 -7.68 0.57
C LEU A 69 -11.68 -8.58 -0.50
N PHE A 70 -10.91 -8.98 -1.52
CA PHE A 70 -11.37 -9.95 -2.51
C PHE A 70 -11.62 -11.34 -1.92
N SER A 71 -10.78 -11.80 -0.98
CA SER A 71 -11.04 -13.07 -0.26
C SER A 71 -12.36 -13.01 0.50
N ILE A 72 -12.57 -11.95 1.29
CA ILE A 72 -13.80 -11.75 2.06
C ILE A 72 -15.02 -11.69 1.13
N GLN A 73 -14.91 -10.99 0.00
CA GLN A 73 -15.99 -10.92 -0.99
C GLN A 73 -16.32 -12.31 -1.56
N SER A 74 -15.29 -13.12 -1.85
CA SER A 74 -15.48 -14.49 -2.35
C SER A 74 -16.14 -15.38 -1.31
N GLU A 75 -15.70 -15.32 -0.06
CA GLU A 75 -16.28 -16.07 1.05
C GLU A 75 -17.75 -15.69 1.28
N LEU A 76 -18.06 -14.39 1.30
CA LEU A 76 -19.44 -13.90 1.43
C LEU A 76 -20.33 -14.40 0.29
N LYS A 77 -19.81 -14.43 -0.95
CA LYS A 77 -20.55 -14.94 -2.09
C LYS A 77 -20.89 -16.43 -1.95
N GLU A 78 -19.95 -17.24 -1.47
CA GLU A 78 -20.18 -18.66 -1.21
C GLU A 78 -21.16 -18.89 -0.06
N ILE A 79 -21.09 -18.09 1.01
CA ILE A 79 -22.07 -18.12 2.11
C ILE A 79 -23.48 -17.85 1.57
N ILE A 80 -23.67 -16.77 0.82
CA ILE A 80 -24.97 -16.42 0.24
C ILE A 80 -25.50 -17.54 -0.65
N LYS A 81 -24.64 -18.12 -1.51
CA LYS A 81 -25.03 -19.22 -2.40
C LYS A 81 -25.47 -20.47 -1.62
N THR A 82 -24.78 -20.77 -0.52
CA THR A 82 -25.09 -21.90 0.36
C THR A 82 -26.44 -21.69 1.06
N GLU A 83 -26.66 -20.50 1.63
CA GLU A 83 -27.92 -20.13 2.28
C GLU A 83 -29.12 -20.19 1.31
N VAL A 84 -28.97 -19.64 0.10
CA VAL A 84 -30.02 -19.72 -0.93
C VAL A 84 -30.34 -21.17 -1.28
N SER A 85 -29.33 -22.02 -1.41
CA SER A 85 -29.51 -23.45 -1.73
C SER A 85 -30.24 -24.20 -0.61
N LEU A 86 -29.98 -23.86 0.66
CA LEU A 86 -30.67 -24.45 1.81
C LEU A 86 -32.16 -24.07 1.81
N ILE A 87 -32.48 -22.80 1.59
CA ILE A 87 -33.87 -22.31 1.48
C ILE A 87 -34.61 -23.03 0.34
N GLU A 88 -34.00 -23.14 -0.84
CA GLU A 88 -34.61 -23.86 -1.98
C GLU A 88 -34.83 -25.36 -1.69
N SER A 89 -33.98 -25.97 -0.87
CA SER A 89 -34.11 -27.38 -0.50
C SER A 89 -35.25 -27.64 0.49
N GLU A 90 -35.55 -26.70 1.39
CA GLU A 90 -36.65 -26.81 2.35
C GLU A 90 -38.04 -26.66 1.72
N VAL A 91 -38.14 -25.98 0.57
CA VAL A 91 -39.43 -25.71 -0.11
C VAL A 91 -39.91 -26.89 -0.99
N LYS A 92 -39.08 -27.93 -1.21
CA LYS A 92 -39.51 -29.08 -2.05
C LYS A 92 -40.60 -29.91 -1.33
N PRO A 93 -41.82 -30.04 -1.91
CA PRO A 93 -42.89 -30.77 -1.26
C PRO A 93 -42.54 -32.26 -1.19
N LYS A 94 -42.60 -32.83 0.02
CA LYS A 94 -42.52 -34.29 0.24
C LYS A 94 -43.58 -34.95 -0.65
N LYS A 95 -43.14 -35.62 -1.73
CA LYS A 95 -44.01 -36.48 -2.55
C LYS A 95 -44.55 -37.59 -1.64
N SER A 96 -45.75 -37.39 -1.12
CA SER A 96 -46.52 -38.40 -0.41
C SER A 96 -46.74 -39.58 -1.35
N LYS A 97 -46.00 -40.68 -1.13
CA LYS A 97 -46.27 -41.95 -1.78
C LYS A 97 -47.60 -42.48 -1.24
N ARG A 98 -48.71 -42.14 -1.89
CA ARG A 98 -49.98 -42.87 -1.73
C ARG A 98 -49.75 -44.29 -2.26
N LYS A 99 -49.69 -45.26 -1.35
CA LYS A 99 -49.87 -46.68 -1.70
C LYS A 99 -51.34 -46.86 -2.10
N LEU A 100 -51.61 -47.06 -3.39
CA LEU A 100 -52.91 -47.61 -3.82
C LEU A 100 -52.88 -49.12 -3.53
N LYS A 101 -53.95 -49.58 -2.89
CA LYS A 101 -54.26 -50.99 -2.60
C LYS A 101 -54.58 -51.75 -3.88
#